data_AF-A0A2V8PN65-F1
#
_entry.id   AF-A0A2V8PN65-F1
#
_cell.length_a   1.000
_cell.length_b   1.000
_cell.length_c   1.000
_cell.angle_alpha   90.00
_cell.angle_beta   90.00
_cell.angle_gamma   90.00
#
_symmetry.space_group_name_H-M   'P 1'
#
loop_
_entity.id
_entity.type
_entity.pdbx_description
1 polymer ?
#
loop_
_entity_poly.entity_id
_entity_poly.type
_entity_poly.pdbx_seq_one_letter_code
_entity_poly.pdbx_strand_id
1 'polypeptide(L)'
;MLAPQPAIAGSAQAIQRPVKKSKLPLVLGILAVLLVLAVGAVGAAYFFLVIKPRSEKRPVITRHEPTPQPTIKSTQNQEPTPSDLGNTNITGTEVPPYSPPAGAVQFVNSKKNLDGKLAEHYVDFSFYYPKSWQKDPKAGVPGARNFVKVERGLPPNYTLENFAVGLYASAGSVENDRAAFHALAEKLSSQFAESIGNYHKASEGETKVGLYDGYEFRFEGLSQQTDKGQFKIWGRAIFLPPVDGGNNGVTLLMLTTSLAPELKSVDDVGEKGDLPMLLQSFRFGKP
;
A
#
# COMPACT_ATOMS: atom_id res chain seq x y z
N MET A 1 -81.37 9.10 -44.81
CA MET A 1 -80.22 8.32 -45.28
C MET A 1 -78.94 9.09 -44.99
N LEU A 2 -78.26 8.73 -43.91
CA LEU A 2 -76.86 9.13 -43.68
C LEU A 2 -76.11 7.84 -43.33
N ALA A 3 -75.14 7.48 -44.16
CA ALA A 3 -74.23 6.37 -43.92
C ALA A 3 -73.12 6.79 -42.94
N PRO A 4 -72.52 5.85 -42.19
CA PRO A 4 -71.48 6.13 -41.20
C PRO A 4 -70.09 6.30 -41.84
N GLN A 5 -69.28 7.21 -41.32
CA GLN A 5 -67.83 7.25 -41.60
C GLN A 5 -67.10 6.15 -40.83
N PRO A 6 -66.12 5.47 -41.44
CA PRO A 6 -65.33 4.44 -40.78
C PRO A 6 -64.13 5.03 -39.99
N ALA A 7 -63.80 4.35 -38.90
CA ALA A 7 -62.64 4.60 -38.05
C ALA A 7 -61.31 4.35 -38.79
N ILE A 8 -60.33 5.22 -38.59
CA ILE A 8 -58.92 4.96 -38.94
C ILE A 8 -58.18 4.63 -37.64
N ALA A 9 -57.74 3.38 -37.55
CA ALA A 9 -56.72 2.94 -36.61
C ALA A 9 -55.36 3.48 -37.03
N GLY A 10 -54.60 4.04 -36.08
CA GLY A 10 -53.23 4.51 -36.29
C GLY A 10 -52.43 4.34 -35.02
N SER A 11 -51.63 3.29 -34.98
CA SER A 11 -50.72 2.86 -33.91
C SER A 11 -49.66 3.92 -33.59
N ALA A 12 -49.54 4.27 -32.31
CA ALA A 12 -48.42 5.05 -31.80
C ALA A 12 -47.16 4.16 -31.71
N GLN A 13 -46.30 4.22 -32.74
CA GLN A 13 -44.92 3.75 -32.61
C GLN A 13 -44.05 4.92 -32.15
N ALA A 14 -43.63 4.86 -30.88
CA ALA A 14 -42.61 5.74 -30.33
C ALA A 14 -41.30 5.51 -31.10
N ILE A 15 -40.83 6.56 -31.80
CA ILE A 15 -39.51 6.58 -32.43
C ILE A 15 -38.46 6.58 -31.32
N GLN A 16 -37.90 5.42 -31.01
CA GLN A 16 -36.68 5.33 -30.20
C GLN A 16 -35.52 5.90 -31.01
N ARG A 17 -34.96 7.02 -30.55
CA ARG A 17 -33.73 7.58 -31.12
C ARG A 17 -32.59 6.57 -30.94
N PRO A 18 -31.73 6.34 -31.95
CA PRO A 18 -30.60 5.44 -31.82
C PRO A 18 -29.61 6.03 -30.81
N VAL A 19 -29.44 5.35 -29.68
CA VAL A 19 -28.41 5.67 -28.71
C VAL A 19 -27.05 5.48 -29.39
N LYS A 20 -26.34 6.59 -29.57
CA LYS A 20 -24.98 6.63 -30.11
C LYS A 20 -24.10 5.77 -29.19
N LYS A 21 -23.66 4.59 -29.65
CA LYS A 21 -22.69 3.75 -28.94
C LYS A 21 -21.38 4.52 -28.84
N SER A 22 -21.12 5.10 -27.67
CA SER A 22 -19.82 5.66 -27.30
C SER A 22 -18.80 4.51 -27.28
N LYS A 23 -17.74 4.63 -28.08
CA LYS A 23 -16.62 3.68 -28.14
C LYS A 23 -15.50 4.05 -27.16
N LEU A 24 -15.84 4.47 -25.93
CA LEU A 24 -14.88 4.53 -24.83
C LEU A 24 -15.36 3.66 -23.68
N PRO A 25 -14.65 2.59 -23.28
CA PRO A 25 -14.92 1.91 -22.02
C PRO A 25 -14.35 2.78 -20.91
N LEU A 26 -15.11 3.80 -20.50
CA LEU A 26 -14.83 4.57 -19.28
C LEU A 26 -15.37 3.77 -18.09
N VAL A 27 -14.69 2.68 -17.74
CA VAL A 27 -14.90 1.96 -16.47
C VAL A 27 -13.64 2.19 -15.65
N LEU A 28 -13.65 3.34 -14.98
CA LEU A 28 -12.55 3.98 -14.25
C LEU A 28 -12.81 3.96 -12.73
N GLY A 29 -13.50 2.93 -12.23
CA GLY A 29 -14.02 2.94 -10.85
C GLY A 29 -12.96 2.96 -9.74
N ILE A 30 -11.76 2.44 -10.00
CA ILE A 30 -10.67 2.37 -9.00
C ILE A 30 -9.31 2.86 -9.57
N LEU A 31 -9.17 2.93 -10.90
CA LEU A 31 -7.90 3.28 -11.55
C LEU A 31 -7.44 4.72 -11.24
N ALA A 32 -8.37 5.63 -10.94
CA ALA A 32 -8.05 7.00 -10.53
C ALA A 32 -7.57 7.10 -9.07
N VAL A 33 -8.11 6.25 -8.17
CA VAL A 33 -7.80 6.24 -6.73
C VAL A 33 -6.33 5.84 -6.48
N LEU A 34 -5.83 4.86 -7.24
CA LEU A 34 -4.48 4.31 -7.10
C LEU A 34 -3.37 5.16 -7.74
N LEU A 35 -3.74 6.25 -8.42
CA LEU A 35 -2.82 7.16 -9.07
C LEU A 35 -2.21 8.17 -8.09
N VAL A 36 -2.61 8.28 -6.82
CA VAL A 36 -2.14 9.36 -5.94
C VAL A 36 -1.24 8.82 -4.81
N LEU A 37 0.05 8.58 -5.09
CA LEU A 37 1.05 8.23 -4.09
C LEU A 37 2.33 9.07 -4.23
N ALA A 38 2.17 10.40 -4.33
CA ALA A 38 3.26 11.36 -4.19
C ALA A 38 3.06 12.19 -2.92
N VAL A 39 3.17 11.56 -1.74
CA VAL A 39 3.03 12.27 -0.45
C VAL A 39 4.23 13.21 -0.20
N GLY A 40 5.34 13.02 -0.93
CA GLY A 40 6.66 13.64 -0.67
C GLY A 40 6.82 15.16 -0.83
N ALA A 41 5.89 15.89 -1.44
CA ALA A 41 6.13 17.33 -1.70
C ALA A 41 5.97 18.23 -0.46
N VAL A 42 5.24 17.82 0.58
CA VAL A 42 4.90 18.72 1.72
C VAL A 42 5.60 18.32 3.02
N GLY A 43 5.87 17.03 3.24
CA GLY A 43 6.57 16.56 4.45
C GLY A 43 8.00 17.09 4.56
N ALA A 44 8.73 17.18 3.44
CA ALA A 44 10.07 17.74 3.41
C ALA A 44 10.10 19.23 3.77
N ALA A 45 9.11 20.01 3.32
CA ALA A 45 9.01 21.43 3.64
C ALA A 45 8.67 21.67 5.13
N TYR A 46 7.74 20.88 5.69
CA TYR A 46 7.41 20.97 7.12
C TYR A 46 8.60 20.58 8.01
N PHE A 47 9.31 19.50 7.67
CA PHE A 47 10.49 19.06 8.42
C PHE A 47 11.63 20.10 8.39
N PHE A 48 11.94 20.66 7.21
CA PHE A 48 12.99 21.68 7.06
C PHE A 48 12.63 23.04 7.67
N LEU A 49 11.35 23.43 7.70
CA LEU A 49 10.93 24.74 8.22
C LEU A 49 10.59 24.73 9.72
N VAL A 50 10.12 23.60 10.28
CA VAL A 50 9.58 23.58 11.66
C VAL A 50 10.49 22.84 12.65
N ILE A 51 11.14 21.74 12.23
CA ILE A 51 11.85 20.86 13.17
C ILE A 51 13.34 21.19 13.28
N LYS A 52 13.95 21.74 12.22
CA LYS A 52 15.40 21.97 12.16
C LYS A 52 16.00 23.09 13.05
N PRO A 53 15.29 24.12 13.56
CA PRO A 53 15.96 25.17 14.33
C PRO A 53 16.20 24.86 15.82
N ARG A 54 15.83 23.69 16.35
CA ARG A 54 15.88 23.43 17.82
C ARG A 54 16.93 22.45 18.33
N SER A 55 17.80 21.90 17.47
CA SER A 55 18.75 20.86 17.89
C SER A 55 20.18 21.34 18.20
N GLU A 56 20.43 22.65 18.27
CA GLU A 56 21.75 23.20 18.61
C GLU A 56 21.82 23.75 20.04
N LYS A 57 21.37 23.01 21.05
CA LYS A 57 21.77 23.25 22.45
C LYS A 57 21.86 21.93 23.23
N ARG A 58 23.02 21.28 23.20
CA ARG A 58 23.37 20.21 24.15
C ARG A 58 24.46 20.74 25.09
N PRO A 59 24.25 20.79 26.42
CA PRO A 59 25.34 20.95 27.36
C PRO A 59 26.12 19.63 27.47
N VAL A 60 27.44 19.75 27.51
CA VAL A 60 28.40 18.68 27.76
C VAL A 60 28.17 18.12 29.17
N ILE A 61 27.93 16.81 29.30
CA ILE A 61 27.97 16.10 30.58
C ILE A 61 29.09 15.07 30.55
N THR A 62 29.98 15.22 31.53
CA THR A 62 31.20 14.47 31.81
C THR A 62 30.91 12.98 32.04
N ARG A 63 31.67 12.11 31.37
CA ARG A 63 31.62 10.65 31.43
C ARG A 63 32.28 10.17 32.74
N HIS A 64 31.54 9.49 33.60
CA HIS A 64 32.11 8.66 34.67
C HIS A 64 32.27 7.22 34.18
N GLU A 65 33.46 6.69 34.39
CA GLU A 65 33.93 5.35 34.04
C GLU A 65 33.61 4.33 35.15
N PRO A 66 33.10 3.12 34.84
CA PRO A 66 33.09 2.01 35.79
C PRO A 66 34.23 1.00 35.51
N THR A 67 34.99 0.74 36.56
CA THR A 67 36.10 -0.23 36.73
C THR A 67 35.67 -1.71 36.50
N PRO A 68 36.54 -2.62 36.01
CA PRO A 68 36.18 -3.99 35.58
C PRO A 68 36.53 -5.12 36.58
N GLN A 69 35.73 -6.20 36.65
CA GLN A 69 36.12 -7.61 36.99
C GLN A 69 34.91 -8.58 37.12
N PRO A 70 35.07 -9.93 37.10
CA PRO A 70 35.76 -10.83 36.17
C PRO A 70 34.83 -11.94 35.57
N THR A 71 35.33 -12.60 34.52
CA THR A 71 34.76 -13.75 33.79
C THR A 71 34.69 -15.05 34.62
N ILE A 72 33.56 -15.77 34.56
CA ILE A 72 33.47 -17.21 34.87
C ILE A 72 32.87 -17.95 33.66
N LYS A 73 33.61 -18.91 33.13
CA LYS A 73 33.16 -19.93 32.16
C LYS A 73 32.41 -21.04 32.91
N SER A 74 31.28 -21.50 32.40
CA SER A 74 30.77 -22.85 32.68
C SER A 74 29.96 -23.39 31.48
N THR A 75 30.04 -24.70 31.31
CA THR A 75 29.88 -25.47 30.07
C THR A 75 28.45 -26.01 29.88
N GLN A 76 28.09 -26.16 28.61
CA GLN A 76 26.90 -26.79 27.99
C GLN A 76 26.22 -27.96 28.71
N ASN A 77 24.88 -28.00 28.62
CA ASN A 77 24.12 -29.21 28.25
C ASN A 77 22.78 -28.81 27.58
N GLN A 78 22.48 -29.42 26.42
CA GLN A 78 21.26 -29.23 25.61
C GLN A 78 20.26 -30.38 25.87
N GLU A 79 18.95 -30.09 25.92
CA GLU A 79 17.89 -30.56 24.96
C GLU A 79 16.47 -30.09 25.42
N PRO A 80 15.39 -30.13 24.59
CA PRO A 80 14.67 -28.93 24.17
C PRO A 80 13.18 -28.88 24.60
N THR A 81 12.51 -27.73 24.39
CA THR A 81 11.15 -27.43 23.81
C THR A 81 10.61 -26.10 24.43
N PRO A 82 9.56 -25.45 23.90
CA PRO A 82 9.55 -24.40 22.85
C PRO A 82 9.12 -23.01 23.35
N SER A 83 9.31 -22.00 22.47
CA SER A 83 8.69 -20.66 22.51
C SER A 83 9.27 -19.64 23.46
N ASP A 84 10.16 -18.78 22.94
CA ASP A 84 10.23 -17.39 23.38
C ASP A 84 10.79 -16.50 22.24
N LEU A 85 9.89 -15.86 21.50
CA LEU A 85 10.23 -14.76 20.59
C LEU A 85 10.39 -13.48 21.43
N GLY A 86 11.47 -13.44 22.21
CA GLY A 86 11.85 -12.32 23.04
C GLY A 86 12.78 -11.36 22.30
N ASN A 87 12.32 -10.12 22.15
CA ASN A 87 13.07 -8.87 21.97
C ASN A 87 14.58 -9.01 21.69
N THR A 88 14.97 -8.90 20.43
CA THR A 88 16.37 -8.68 20.06
C THR A 88 16.48 -7.39 19.25
N ASN A 89 17.22 -6.42 19.80
CA ASN A 89 17.70 -5.25 19.06
C ASN A 89 18.50 -5.75 17.85
N ILE A 90 17.97 -5.53 16.65
CA ILE A 90 18.60 -6.00 15.41
C ILE A 90 19.70 -5.03 15.01
N THR A 91 20.91 -5.27 15.50
CA THR A 91 22.15 -4.83 14.87
C THR A 91 22.87 -6.08 14.33
N GLY A 92 22.69 -6.40 13.05
CA GLY A 92 23.45 -7.46 12.36
C GLY A 92 22.62 -8.56 11.68
N THR A 93 22.17 -8.28 10.46
CA THR A 93 22.11 -9.17 9.27
C THR A 93 22.08 -10.70 9.44
N GLU A 94 20.88 -11.28 9.46
CA GLU A 94 20.42 -12.22 8.42
C GLU A 94 18.89 -12.29 8.51
N VAL A 95 18.19 -11.71 7.53
CA VAL A 95 16.74 -11.84 7.48
C VAL A 95 16.42 -13.29 7.10
N PRO A 96 15.63 -14.04 7.89
CA PRO A 96 15.31 -15.42 7.56
C PRO A 96 14.78 -15.53 6.13
N PRO A 97 15.32 -16.48 5.34
CA PRO A 97 14.92 -16.64 3.95
C PRO A 97 13.44 -16.97 3.90
N TYR A 98 12.70 -16.25 3.06
CA TYR A 98 11.31 -16.57 2.77
C TYR A 98 11.25 -17.67 1.73
N SER A 99 10.57 -18.77 2.04
CA SER A 99 10.31 -19.86 1.10
C SER A 99 8.98 -19.62 0.39
N PRO A 100 8.97 -19.12 -0.86
CA PRO A 100 7.73 -18.81 -1.54
C PRO A 100 6.97 -20.09 -1.96
N PRO A 101 5.64 -20.03 -2.01
CA PRO A 101 4.84 -21.13 -2.54
C PRO A 101 5.13 -21.36 -4.04
N ALA A 102 4.78 -22.55 -4.53
CA ALA A 102 4.89 -22.88 -5.94
C ALA A 102 4.09 -21.88 -6.80
N GLY A 103 4.69 -21.40 -7.89
CA GLY A 103 4.04 -20.44 -8.79
C GLY A 103 4.06 -18.98 -8.31
N ALA A 104 4.82 -18.66 -7.26
CA ALA A 104 5.15 -17.28 -6.94
C ALA A 104 6.19 -16.70 -7.93
N VAL A 105 6.11 -15.40 -8.17
CA VAL A 105 7.05 -14.62 -8.96
C VAL A 105 7.71 -13.60 -8.05
N GLN A 106 9.03 -13.48 -8.13
CA GLN A 106 9.77 -12.46 -7.39
C GLN A 106 9.73 -11.13 -8.15
N PHE A 107 9.34 -10.07 -7.47
CA PHE A 107 9.60 -8.70 -7.88
C PHE A 107 10.88 -8.20 -7.20
N VAL A 108 11.76 -7.56 -7.96
CA VAL A 108 12.92 -6.83 -7.44
C VAL A 108 12.85 -5.41 -7.98
N ASN A 109 12.87 -4.42 -7.09
CA ASN A 109 12.86 -3.02 -7.50
C ASN A 109 14.14 -2.69 -8.28
N SER A 110 14.06 -1.77 -9.24
CA SER A 110 15.20 -1.39 -10.05
C SER A 110 15.19 0.09 -10.37
N LYS A 111 16.35 0.72 -10.20
CA LYS A 111 16.54 2.14 -10.53
C LYS A 111 16.58 2.40 -12.04
N LYS A 112 16.84 1.39 -12.87
CA LYS A 112 17.21 1.53 -14.29
C LYS A 112 16.23 2.36 -15.13
N ASN A 113 14.93 2.30 -14.83
CA ASN A 113 13.87 2.93 -15.62
C ASN A 113 13.04 3.93 -14.81
N LEU A 114 13.55 4.41 -13.68
CA LEU A 114 12.88 5.42 -12.87
C LEU A 114 13.38 6.82 -13.24
N ASP A 115 12.50 7.81 -13.10
CA ASP A 115 12.82 9.23 -13.20
C ASP A 115 12.22 10.02 -12.02
N GLY A 116 12.48 11.33 -12.01
CA GLY A 116 11.93 12.27 -11.03
C GLY A 116 12.06 11.79 -9.58
N LYS A 117 10.97 11.89 -8.83
CA LYS A 117 10.95 11.59 -7.40
C LYS A 117 11.21 10.11 -7.08
N LEU A 118 10.80 9.19 -7.94
CA LEU A 118 11.10 7.77 -7.71
C LEU A 118 12.59 7.46 -7.90
N ALA A 119 13.26 8.12 -8.84
CA ALA A 119 14.71 7.97 -9.01
C ALA A 119 15.52 8.65 -7.90
N GLU A 120 15.08 9.82 -7.45
CA GLU A 120 15.69 10.59 -6.34
C GLU A 120 15.57 9.83 -5.00
N HIS A 121 14.40 9.25 -4.73
CA HIS A 121 14.09 8.55 -3.49
C HIS A 121 14.07 7.04 -3.66
N TYR A 122 14.94 6.52 -4.53
CA TYR A 122 15.02 5.09 -4.81
C TYR A 122 15.35 4.29 -3.54
N VAL A 123 14.68 3.14 -3.39
CA VAL A 123 14.90 2.16 -2.33
C VAL A 123 15.01 0.77 -2.95
N ASP A 124 16.04 0.01 -2.58
CA ASP A 124 16.13 -1.40 -2.93
C ASP A 124 15.13 -2.20 -2.08
N PHE A 125 14.26 -2.97 -2.73
CA PHE A 125 13.35 -3.90 -2.07
C PHE A 125 12.94 -5.03 -3.02
N SER A 126 12.42 -6.10 -2.45
CA SER A 126 11.82 -7.22 -3.18
C SER A 126 10.63 -7.81 -2.43
N PHE A 127 9.78 -8.54 -3.15
CA PHE A 127 8.71 -9.36 -2.59
C PHE A 127 8.27 -10.42 -3.60
N TYR A 128 7.51 -11.41 -3.16
CA TYR A 128 6.88 -12.42 -4.01
C TYR A 128 5.38 -12.14 -4.18
N TYR A 129 4.86 -12.39 -5.38
CA TYR A 129 3.44 -12.28 -5.70
C TYR A 129 2.99 -13.47 -6.58
N PRO A 130 1.70 -13.84 -6.63
CA PRO A 130 1.25 -14.99 -7.42
C PRO A 130 1.45 -14.75 -8.93
N LYS A 131 1.87 -15.76 -9.68
CA LYS A 131 2.04 -15.66 -11.15
C LYS A 131 0.77 -15.26 -11.90
N SER A 132 -0.40 -15.51 -11.32
CA SER A 132 -1.70 -15.12 -11.90
C SER A 132 -1.96 -13.61 -11.84
N TRP A 133 -1.25 -12.87 -10.99
CA TRP A 133 -1.39 -11.42 -10.89
C TRP A 133 -0.67 -10.71 -12.05
N GLN A 134 -1.22 -9.57 -12.45
CA GLN A 134 -0.68 -8.76 -13.53
C GLN A 134 0.07 -7.56 -12.96
N LYS A 135 1.27 -7.29 -13.48
CA LYS A 135 1.99 -6.05 -13.18
C LYS A 135 1.43 -4.91 -14.02
N ASP A 136 1.17 -3.78 -13.39
CA ASP A 136 0.76 -2.55 -14.08
C ASP A 136 1.93 -2.05 -14.96
N PRO A 137 1.76 -1.95 -16.29
CA PRO A 137 2.84 -1.51 -17.19
C PRO A 137 3.22 -0.04 -16.99
N LYS A 138 2.43 0.75 -16.24
CA LYS A 138 2.70 2.16 -15.93
C LYS A 138 3.46 2.35 -14.61
N ALA A 139 3.78 1.28 -13.89
CA ALA A 139 4.56 1.35 -12.66
C ALA A 139 6.04 0.99 -12.89
N GLY A 140 6.95 1.68 -12.20
CA GLY A 140 8.39 1.44 -12.32
C GLY A 140 8.99 1.82 -13.69
N VAL A 141 8.37 2.80 -14.37
CA VAL A 141 8.78 3.34 -15.67
C VAL A 141 8.87 4.87 -15.59
N PRO A 142 9.43 5.58 -16.59
CA PRO A 142 9.48 7.03 -16.57
C PRO A 142 8.08 7.66 -16.45
N GLY A 143 7.92 8.64 -15.57
CA GLY A 143 6.65 9.29 -15.23
C GLY A 143 5.74 8.47 -14.31
N ALA A 144 6.17 7.30 -13.84
CA ALA A 144 5.41 6.50 -12.89
C ALA A 144 5.26 7.21 -11.54
N ARG A 145 4.16 6.90 -10.85
CA ARG A 145 3.90 7.40 -9.48
C ARG A 145 4.22 6.38 -8.39
N ASN A 146 4.41 5.12 -8.76
CA ASN A 146 4.74 4.00 -7.89
C ASN A 146 5.94 3.23 -8.44
N PHE A 147 6.76 2.67 -7.55
CA PHE A 147 7.84 1.76 -7.93
C PHE A 147 7.30 0.49 -8.59
N VAL A 148 6.18 -0.02 -8.09
CA VAL A 148 5.49 -1.18 -8.64
C VAL A 148 4.03 -1.14 -8.26
N LYS A 149 3.22 -1.77 -9.11
CA LYS A 149 1.85 -2.13 -8.82
C LYS A 149 1.57 -3.49 -9.46
N VAL A 150 0.96 -4.39 -8.71
CA VAL A 150 0.48 -5.70 -9.17
C VAL A 150 -0.98 -5.86 -8.76
N GLU A 151 -1.77 -6.55 -9.58
CA GLU A 151 -3.20 -6.75 -9.32
C GLU A 151 -3.71 -8.14 -9.71
N ARG A 152 -4.65 -8.65 -8.91
CA ARG A 152 -5.55 -9.73 -9.30
C ARG A 152 -6.81 -9.10 -9.87
N GLY A 153 -7.02 -9.29 -11.16
CA GLY A 153 -8.17 -8.77 -11.87
C GLY A 153 -9.26 -9.81 -12.11
N LEU A 154 -10.47 -9.32 -12.34
CA LEU A 154 -11.61 -10.05 -12.89
C LEU A 154 -11.96 -9.40 -14.24
N PRO A 155 -12.02 -10.16 -15.34
CA PRO A 155 -12.36 -9.61 -16.65
C PRO A 155 -13.73 -8.89 -16.67
N PRO A 156 -13.89 -7.84 -17.50
CA PRO A 156 -12.87 -7.30 -18.41
C PRO A 156 -11.82 -6.39 -17.72
N ASN A 157 -12.12 -5.77 -16.57
CA ASN A 157 -11.25 -4.75 -15.97
C ASN A 157 -11.58 -4.41 -14.50
N TYR A 158 -12.02 -5.39 -13.71
CA TYR A 158 -12.32 -5.22 -12.29
C TYR A 158 -11.14 -5.62 -11.42
N THR A 159 -10.79 -4.82 -10.42
CA THR A 159 -9.78 -5.20 -9.42
C THR A 159 -10.44 -6.03 -8.33
N LEU A 160 -9.89 -7.22 -8.06
CA LEU A 160 -10.24 -8.03 -6.88
C LEU A 160 -9.32 -7.68 -5.71
N GLU A 161 -8.02 -7.70 -5.98
CA GLU A 161 -6.96 -7.30 -5.04
C GLU A 161 -5.88 -6.52 -5.78
N ASN A 162 -5.26 -5.57 -5.10
CA ASN A 162 -4.16 -4.78 -5.60
C ASN A 162 -3.09 -4.59 -4.51
N PHE A 163 -1.83 -4.55 -4.94
CA PHE A 163 -0.70 -4.14 -4.12
C PHE A 163 0.17 -3.15 -4.90
N ALA A 164 0.48 -2.01 -4.30
CA ALA A 164 1.36 -1.00 -4.86
C ALA A 164 2.40 -0.54 -3.84
N VAL A 165 3.60 -0.21 -4.33
CA VAL A 165 4.68 0.35 -3.52
C VAL A 165 5.02 1.74 -4.03
N GLY A 166 4.74 2.74 -3.20
CA GLY A 166 5.09 4.14 -3.41
C GLY A 166 6.24 4.59 -2.50
N LEU A 167 6.53 5.89 -2.51
CA LEU A 167 7.53 6.51 -1.64
C LEU A 167 6.86 7.36 -0.57
N TYR A 168 7.49 7.45 0.61
CA TYR A 168 7.26 8.56 1.53
C TYR A 168 8.59 9.06 2.10
N ALA A 169 8.61 10.32 2.52
CA ALA A 169 9.78 10.90 3.18
C ALA A 169 9.78 10.49 4.66
N SER A 170 10.80 9.73 5.05
CA SER A 170 11.00 9.25 6.42
C SER A 170 12.09 10.06 7.13
N ALA A 171 12.03 10.08 8.45
CA ALA A 171 13.08 10.51 9.37
C ALA A 171 13.98 9.34 9.84
N GLY A 172 13.91 8.20 9.16
CA GLY A 172 14.84 7.07 9.27
C GLY A 172 14.46 5.98 10.26
N SER A 173 13.39 6.14 11.03
CA SER A 173 12.83 5.07 11.86
C SER A 173 11.38 5.33 12.23
N VAL A 174 10.70 4.32 12.79
CA VAL A 174 9.33 4.46 13.31
C VAL A 174 9.28 5.48 14.44
N GLU A 175 10.26 5.46 15.34
CA GLU A 175 10.34 6.39 16.48
C GLU A 175 10.46 7.83 16.01
N ASN A 176 11.29 8.07 14.99
CA ASN A 176 11.51 9.40 14.44
C ASN A 176 10.32 9.90 13.63
N ASP A 177 9.62 9.01 12.92
CA ASP A 177 8.43 9.33 12.13
C ASP A 177 7.15 9.48 12.98
N ARG A 178 7.18 9.03 14.24
CA ARG A 178 6.02 8.94 15.14
C ARG A 178 5.16 10.20 15.18
N ALA A 179 5.77 11.38 15.27
CA ALA A 179 5.06 12.65 15.34
C ALA A 179 4.45 13.06 13.99
N ALA A 180 4.95 12.55 12.87
CA ALA A 180 4.49 12.87 11.52
C ALA A 180 3.43 11.89 10.99
N PHE A 181 3.40 10.66 11.52
CA PHE A 181 2.54 9.58 11.00
C PHE A 181 1.08 9.95 10.89
N HIS A 182 0.49 10.54 11.93
CA HIS A 182 -0.91 10.94 11.90
C HIS A 182 -1.21 11.91 10.75
N ALA A 183 -0.36 12.93 10.56
CA ALA A 183 -0.52 13.90 9.48
C ALA A 183 -0.31 13.28 8.08
N LEU A 184 0.60 12.31 7.94
CA LEU A 184 0.80 11.56 6.71
C LEU A 184 -0.41 10.68 6.39
N ALA A 185 -0.96 10.00 7.39
CA ALA A 185 -2.16 9.18 7.29
C ALA A 185 -3.38 10.02 6.92
N GLU A 186 -3.62 11.14 7.59
CA GLU A 186 -4.72 12.07 7.28
C GLU A 186 -4.64 12.61 5.86
N LYS A 187 -3.44 13.01 5.42
CA LYS A 187 -3.24 13.52 4.06
C LYS A 187 -3.56 12.45 3.02
N LEU A 188 -3.03 11.24 3.18
CA LEU A 188 -3.27 10.16 2.21
C LEU A 188 -4.74 9.69 2.25
N SER A 189 -5.31 9.58 3.45
CA SER A 189 -6.73 9.25 3.66
C SER A 189 -7.65 10.26 2.97
N SER A 190 -7.35 11.56 3.08
CA SER A 190 -8.12 12.62 2.40
C SER A 190 -8.07 12.48 0.88
N GLN A 191 -6.93 12.09 0.31
CA GLN A 191 -6.81 11.85 -1.13
C GLN A 191 -7.65 10.67 -1.60
N PHE A 192 -7.76 9.61 -0.79
CA PHE A 192 -8.66 8.49 -1.09
C PHE A 192 -10.13 8.91 -1.00
N ALA A 193 -10.48 9.76 -0.02
CA ALA A 193 -11.84 10.29 0.14
C ALA A 193 -12.34 11.09 -1.07
N GLU A 194 -11.44 11.70 -1.87
CA GLU A 194 -11.81 12.44 -3.08
C GLU A 194 -12.39 11.55 -4.19
N SER A 195 -12.10 10.25 -4.18
CA SER A 195 -12.38 9.36 -5.30
C SER A 195 -13.16 8.10 -4.92
N ILE A 196 -13.12 7.69 -3.65
CA ILE A 196 -13.88 6.55 -3.12
C ILE A 196 -15.22 7.04 -2.57
N GLY A 197 -16.32 6.45 -3.06
CA GLY A 197 -17.66 6.78 -2.58
C GLY A 197 -17.87 6.31 -1.15
N ASN A 198 -18.55 7.10 -0.31
CA ASN A 198 -18.83 6.77 1.09
C ASN A 198 -17.57 6.34 1.87
N TYR A 199 -16.45 7.00 1.58
CA TYR A 199 -15.17 6.73 2.20
C TYR A 199 -15.20 7.00 3.70
N HIS A 200 -14.61 6.12 4.48
CA HIS A 200 -14.25 6.38 5.85
C HIS A 200 -12.98 5.63 6.24
N LYS A 201 -12.17 6.27 7.09
CA LYS A 201 -11.04 5.61 7.75
C LYS A 201 -11.58 4.73 8.88
N ALA A 202 -11.25 3.44 8.84
CA ALA A 202 -11.74 2.43 9.77
C ALA A 202 -10.84 2.31 11.01
N SER A 203 -9.52 2.39 10.82
CA SER A 203 -8.54 2.33 11.92
C SER A 203 -7.22 2.99 11.53
N GLU A 204 -6.38 3.26 12.53
CA GLU A 204 -5.05 3.83 12.37
C GLU A 204 -4.16 3.43 13.57
N GLY A 205 -2.89 3.10 13.33
CA GLY A 205 -1.97 2.73 14.41
C GLY A 205 -0.69 2.03 13.95
N GLU A 206 0.04 1.50 14.92
CA GLU A 206 1.26 0.72 14.68
C GLU A 206 0.95 -0.63 14.04
N THR A 207 1.89 -1.14 13.24
CA THR A 207 1.74 -2.41 12.53
C THR A 207 3.08 -3.07 12.24
N LYS A 208 3.05 -4.27 11.64
CA LYS A 208 4.23 -4.97 11.15
C LYS A 208 4.04 -5.48 9.72
N VAL A 209 5.13 -5.46 8.94
CA VAL A 209 5.24 -6.07 7.62
C VAL A 209 6.42 -7.03 7.64
N GLY A 210 6.13 -8.33 7.76
CA GLY A 210 7.17 -9.32 8.02
C GLY A 210 7.88 -9.02 9.34
N LEU A 211 9.14 -8.57 9.24
CA LEU A 211 9.99 -8.23 10.40
C LEU A 211 10.07 -6.72 10.66
N TYR A 212 9.47 -5.90 9.81
CA TYR A 212 9.61 -4.45 9.85
C TYR A 212 8.44 -3.81 10.58
N ASP A 213 8.74 -2.95 11.55
CA ASP A 213 7.75 -2.09 12.18
C ASP A 213 7.32 -0.97 11.22
N GLY A 214 6.03 -0.63 11.27
CA GLY A 214 5.46 0.42 10.45
C GLY A 214 4.25 1.08 11.11
N TYR A 215 3.65 2.01 10.38
CA TYR A 215 2.43 2.69 10.78
C TYR A 215 1.39 2.55 9.68
N GLU A 216 0.16 2.19 10.02
CA GLU A 216 -0.89 1.98 9.06
C GLU A 216 -2.15 2.77 9.36
N PHE A 217 -2.96 2.93 8.32
CA PHE A 217 -4.39 3.11 8.48
C PHE A 217 -5.14 2.19 7.53
N ARG A 218 -6.36 1.86 7.92
CA ARG A 218 -7.30 1.07 7.14
C ARG A 218 -8.52 1.91 6.81
N PHE A 219 -9.16 1.60 5.69
CA PHE A 219 -10.33 2.35 5.23
C PHE A 219 -11.30 1.46 4.47
N GLU A 220 -12.55 1.90 4.43
CA GLU A 220 -13.57 1.30 3.58
C GLU A 220 -14.28 2.36 2.75
N GLY A 221 -14.95 1.89 1.71
CA GLY A 221 -15.88 2.69 0.94
C GLY A 221 -16.57 1.86 -0.12
N LEU A 222 -17.07 2.53 -1.14
CA LEU A 222 -17.86 1.95 -2.21
C LEU A 222 -17.27 2.37 -3.56
N SER A 223 -17.34 1.43 -4.49
CA SER A 223 -17.06 1.73 -5.89
C SER A 223 -18.03 2.79 -6.42
N GLN A 224 -17.64 3.44 -7.51
CA GLN A 224 -18.62 4.08 -8.39
C GLN A 224 -19.61 3.03 -8.92
N GLN A 225 -20.77 3.45 -9.42
CA GLN A 225 -21.72 2.55 -10.05
C GLN A 225 -21.09 1.90 -11.29
N THR A 226 -21.18 0.58 -11.41
CA THR A 226 -20.64 -0.20 -12.55
C THR A 226 -21.68 -1.18 -13.12
N ASP A 227 -21.31 -1.93 -14.17
CA ASP A 227 -22.17 -3.00 -14.71
C ASP A 227 -22.30 -4.21 -13.75
N LYS A 228 -21.41 -4.34 -12.76
CA LYS A 228 -21.51 -5.29 -11.64
C LYS A 228 -22.24 -4.70 -10.44
N GLY A 229 -22.87 -3.54 -10.62
CA GLY A 229 -23.43 -2.75 -9.53
C GLY A 229 -22.35 -2.02 -8.75
N GLN A 230 -22.73 -1.53 -7.58
CA GLN A 230 -21.82 -0.95 -6.60
C GLN A 230 -21.31 -2.06 -5.67
N PHE A 231 -20.02 -2.06 -5.38
CA PHE A 231 -19.39 -3.05 -4.51
C PHE A 231 -18.50 -2.37 -3.47
N LYS A 232 -18.19 -3.08 -2.39
CA LYS A 232 -17.36 -2.55 -1.31
C LYS A 232 -15.91 -2.52 -1.72
N ILE A 233 -15.21 -1.48 -1.30
CA ILE A 233 -13.76 -1.32 -1.38
C ILE A 233 -13.24 -1.31 0.04
N TRP A 234 -12.20 -2.10 0.29
CA TRP A 234 -11.46 -2.11 1.53
C TRP A 234 -9.99 -1.84 1.24
N GLY A 235 -9.33 -1.09 2.10
CA GLY A 235 -7.95 -0.73 1.88
C GLY A 235 -7.13 -0.64 3.16
N ARG A 236 -5.82 -0.80 2.97
CA ARG A 236 -4.79 -0.72 4.00
C ARG A 236 -3.59 -0.01 3.40
N ALA A 237 -3.17 1.08 4.03
CA ALA A 237 -1.97 1.82 3.65
C ALA A 237 -0.97 1.74 4.81
N ILE A 238 0.27 1.35 4.52
CA ILE A 238 1.34 1.19 5.50
C ILE A 238 2.49 2.11 5.12
N PHE A 239 2.93 2.96 6.04
CA PHE A 239 4.20 3.69 5.97
C PHE A 239 5.27 2.82 6.61
N LEU A 240 6.28 2.45 5.83
CA LEU A 240 7.36 1.58 6.26
C LEU A 240 8.71 2.33 6.19
N PRO A 241 9.26 2.76 7.34
CA PRO A 241 10.55 3.43 7.40
C PRO A 241 11.67 2.56 6.84
N PRO A 242 12.76 3.17 6.35
CA PRO A 242 13.90 2.40 5.88
C PRO A 242 14.65 1.76 7.04
N VAL A 243 15.32 0.66 6.74
CA VAL A 243 16.12 -0.10 7.74
C VAL A 243 17.55 0.39 7.87
N ASP A 244 18.00 1.24 6.96
CA ASP A 244 19.36 1.80 6.92
C ASP A 244 19.48 3.16 7.64
N GLY A 245 18.39 3.64 8.25
CA GLY A 245 18.34 4.96 8.88
C GLY A 245 18.29 6.13 7.90
N GLY A 246 18.17 5.87 6.60
CA GLY A 246 18.03 6.90 5.56
C GLY A 246 16.67 7.61 5.58
N ASN A 247 16.43 8.50 4.62
CA ASN A 247 15.20 9.31 4.60
C ASN A 247 14.16 8.82 3.57
N ASN A 248 14.41 7.68 2.94
CA ASN A 248 13.57 7.14 1.87
C ASN A 248 12.78 5.94 2.39
N GLY A 249 11.57 6.18 2.88
CA GLY A 249 10.65 5.12 3.25
C GLY A 249 9.74 4.72 2.08
N VAL A 250 9.06 3.59 2.23
CA VAL A 250 8.07 3.13 1.24
C VAL A 250 6.66 3.16 1.81
N THR A 251 5.68 3.44 0.94
CA THR A 251 4.27 3.26 1.28
C THR A 251 3.78 1.99 0.60
N LEU A 252 3.24 1.05 1.36
CA LEU A 252 2.56 -0.13 0.83
C LEU A 252 1.06 0.15 0.80
N LEU A 253 0.46 0.15 -0.37
CA LEU A 253 -0.97 0.32 -0.55
C LEU A 253 -1.59 -0.99 -1.01
N MET A 254 -2.58 -1.44 -0.26
CA MET A 254 -3.41 -2.59 -0.60
C MET A 254 -4.85 -2.15 -0.76
N LEU A 255 -5.50 -2.65 -1.81
CA LEU A 255 -6.93 -2.54 -2.01
C LEU A 255 -7.53 -3.91 -2.29
N THR A 256 -8.69 -4.17 -1.73
CA THR A 256 -9.49 -5.35 -2.01
C THR A 256 -10.95 -4.95 -2.24
N THR A 257 -11.72 -5.82 -2.89
CA THR A 257 -13.12 -5.55 -3.17
C THR A 257 -14.01 -6.73 -2.80
N SER A 258 -15.30 -6.46 -2.55
CA SER A 258 -16.29 -7.51 -2.30
C SER A 258 -16.60 -8.39 -3.53
N LEU A 259 -15.94 -8.15 -4.66
CA LEU A 259 -15.98 -9.04 -5.82
C LEU A 259 -15.10 -10.29 -5.61
N ALA A 260 -14.16 -10.26 -4.67
CA ALA A 260 -13.41 -11.42 -4.20
C ALA A 260 -14.23 -12.15 -3.11
N PRO A 261 -14.80 -13.34 -3.37
CA PRO A 261 -15.71 -14.00 -2.44
C PRO A 261 -15.07 -14.43 -1.12
N GLU A 262 -13.75 -14.49 -1.02
CA GLU A 262 -12.98 -14.81 0.17
C GLU A 262 -12.73 -13.60 1.08
N LEU A 263 -12.99 -12.37 0.60
CA LEU A 263 -12.75 -11.12 1.32
C LEU A 263 -14.08 -10.49 1.73
N LYS A 264 -14.22 -10.15 3.01
CA LYS A 264 -15.50 -9.81 3.65
C LYS A 264 -15.49 -8.49 4.42
N SER A 265 -14.32 -8.02 4.84
CA SER A 265 -14.17 -6.78 5.59
C SER A 265 -12.79 -6.16 5.37
N VAL A 266 -12.61 -4.95 5.89
CA VAL A 266 -11.30 -4.30 5.95
C VAL A 266 -10.27 -5.07 6.76
N ASP A 267 -10.70 -5.89 7.70
CA ASP A 267 -9.79 -6.70 8.51
C ASP A 267 -9.10 -7.81 7.71
N ASP A 268 -9.68 -8.18 6.57
CA ASP A 268 -9.12 -9.20 5.68
C ASP A 268 -7.97 -8.65 4.82
N VAL A 269 -7.79 -7.32 4.73
CA VAL A 269 -6.80 -6.69 3.84
C VAL A 269 -5.38 -6.95 4.34
N GLY A 270 -4.65 -7.80 3.62
CA GLY A 270 -3.30 -8.24 4.01
C GLY A 270 -3.28 -9.44 4.96
N GLU A 271 -4.45 -9.93 5.40
CA GLU A 271 -4.59 -11.07 6.31
C GLU A 271 -5.21 -12.30 5.62
N LYS A 272 -6.04 -12.09 4.58
CA LYS A 272 -6.64 -13.15 3.74
C LYS A 272 -6.40 -12.88 2.26
N GLY A 273 -6.81 -13.83 1.43
CA GLY A 273 -6.55 -13.80 -0.01
C GLY A 273 -5.09 -14.06 -0.31
N ASP A 274 -4.56 -13.39 -1.33
CA ASP A 274 -3.17 -13.58 -1.77
C ASP A 274 -2.21 -12.55 -1.13
N LEU A 275 -2.73 -11.44 -0.60
CA LEU A 275 -1.94 -10.35 -0.01
C LEU A 275 -1.00 -10.74 1.14
N PRO A 276 -1.31 -11.73 2.02
CA PRO A 276 -0.39 -12.12 3.10
C PRO A 276 1.00 -12.52 2.61
N MET A 277 1.09 -13.20 1.46
CA MET A 277 2.37 -13.58 0.87
C MET A 277 3.21 -12.34 0.51
N LEU A 278 2.59 -11.31 -0.06
CA LEU A 278 3.30 -10.10 -0.48
C LEU A 278 3.89 -9.37 0.73
N LEU A 279 3.16 -9.30 1.85
CA LEU A 279 3.64 -8.68 3.09
C LEU A 279 4.70 -9.52 3.79
N GLN A 280 4.47 -10.83 3.94
CA GLN A 280 5.41 -11.74 4.62
C GLN A 280 6.74 -11.87 3.89
N SER A 281 6.71 -11.76 2.56
CA SER A 281 7.90 -11.87 1.71
C SER A 281 8.56 -10.53 1.39
N PHE A 282 7.99 -9.40 1.83
CA PHE A 282 8.56 -8.08 1.59
C PHE A 282 9.91 -7.95 2.29
N ARG A 283 10.94 -7.50 1.58
CA ARG A 283 12.30 -7.31 2.08
C ARG A 283 12.86 -6.00 1.56
N PHE A 284 13.48 -5.22 2.44
CA PHE A 284 14.39 -4.15 2.03
C PHE A 284 15.75 -4.72 1.61
N GLY A 285 16.44 -3.99 0.74
CA GLY A 285 17.72 -4.38 0.17
C GLY A 285 17.59 -5.22 -1.09
N LYS A 286 18.74 -5.61 -1.62
CA LYS A 286 18.83 -6.54 -2.75
C LYS A 286 18.67 -7.97 -2.21
N PRO A 287 17.91 -8.84 -2.89
CA PRO A 287 17.83 -10.24 -2.54
C PRO A 287 19.19 -10.96 -2.74
#